data_AF-A0A8T4G2H0-F1
#
_entry.id   AF-A0A8T4G2H0-F1
#
_cell.length_a   1.000
_cell.length_b   1.000
_cell.length_c   1.000
_cell.angle_alpha   90.00
_cell.angle_beta   90.00
_cell.angle_gamma   90.00
#
_symmetry.space_group_name_H-M   'P 1'
#
loop_
_entity.id
_entity.type
_entity.pdbx_description
1 polymer ?
#
loop_
_entity_poly.entity_id
_entity_poly.type
_entity_poly.pdbx_seq_one_letter_code
_entity_poly.pdbx_strand_id
1 'polypeptide(L)'
;MGFRMKFVLPEAFKDWIVEILEDISETENPTNIINEALREYDVIISHNEEELFNATVYFNEFLNDLAGSMLYALGKTEEAKSILGEWIFMNLDNFMGCNRDLKPWRQKEVGELKFLLGEKFSALTSRPFLKLSFGSYDPSLRIFILNEKENIYFVNLDYERVAMIPREEFMEVVFDTLKAGISELKRHKTIFEEHGIWEYTNIIMAYEKTVETIEEFLREIHRMR
;
A
#
# COMPACT_ATOMS: atom_id res chain seq x y z
N MET A 1 -22.81 4.75 3.91
CA MET A 1 -21.44 5.20 4.25
C MET A 1 -20.53 4.04 3.93
N GLY A 2 -19.32 4.30 3.41
CA GLY A 2 -18.51 3.29 2.70
C GLY A 2 -17.09 3.17 3.25
N PHE A 3 -16.26 2.44 2.52
CA PHE A 3 -14.83 2.29 2.71
C PHE A 3 -14.09 3.62 2.46
N ARG A 4 -13.09 3.92 3.28
CA ARG A 4 -12.32 5.16 3.21
C ARG A 4 -10.88 4.93 3.63
N MET A 5 -9.98 5.60 2.96
CA MET A 5 -8.56 5.71 3.33
C MET A 5 -8.18 7.19 3.39
N LYS A 6 -7.39 7.57 4.39
CA LYS A 6 -6.83 8.91 4.53
C LYS A 6 -5.42 8.81 5.05
N PHE A 7 -4.55 9.70 4.57
CA PHE A 7 -3.25 9.96 5.19
C PHE A 7 -3.19 11.43 5.63
N VAL A 8 -2.49 11.67 6.72
CA VAL A 8 -2.28 12.99 7.31
C VAL A 8 -0.79 13.24 7.40
N LEU A 9 -0.36 14.38 6.86
CA LEU A 9 1.01 14.84 7.04
C LEU A 9 1.17 15.48 8.41
N PRO A 10 2.34 15.34 9.05
CA PRO A 10 2.73 16.20 10.15
C PRO A 10 2.64 17.68 9.73
N GLU A 11 2.09 18.54 10.58
CA GLU A 11 1.93 19.98 10.29
C GLU A 11 3.29 20.67 10.01
N ALA A 12 4.38 20.12 10.56
CA ALA A 12 5.76 20.57 10.39
C ALA A 12 6.53 19.83 9.27
N PHE A 13 5.86 19.04 8.42
CA PHE A 13 6.54 18.17 7.44
C PHE A 13 7.54 18.90 6.54
N LYS A 14 7.21 20.11 6.09
CA LYS A 14 8.12 20.92 5.27
C LYS A 14 9.37 21.35 6.05
N ASP A 15 9.19 21.83 7.27
CA ASP A 15 10.29 22.30 8.11
C ASP A 15 11.21 21.13 8.48
N TRP A 16 10.62 19.96 8.71
CA TRP A 16 11.35 18.72 8.96
C TRP A 16 12.15 18.25 7.74
N ILE A 17 11.59 18.30 6.52
CA ILE A 17 12.37 18.00 5.30
C ILE A 17 13.57 18.94 5.22
N VAL A 18 13.38 20.24 5.44
CA VAL A 18 14.49 21.20 5.38
C VAL A 18 15.54 20.88 6.44
N GLU A 19 15.15 20.58 7.68
CA GLU A 19 16.07 20.19 8.75
C GLU A 19 16.88 18.93 8.38
N ILE A 20 16.21 17.89 7.87
CA ILE A 20 16.89 16.68 7.36
C ILE A 20 17.90 17.08 6.30
N LEU A 21 17.51 17.94 5.34
CA LEU A 21 18.33 18.29 4.19
C LEU A 21 19.53 19.20 4.56
N GLU A 22 19.39 20.04 5.58
CA GLU A 22 20.46 20.91 6.10
C GLU A 22 21.52 20.13 6.89
N ASP A 23 21.14 19.03 7.52
CA ASP A 23 22.03 18.15 8.30
C ASP A 23 22.75 17.08 7.45
N ILE A 24 22.52 17.05 6.13
CA ILE A 24 23.13 16.06 5.23
C ILE A 24 24.63 16.27 5.09
N SER A 25 25.39 15.19 5.31
CA SER A 25 26.78 15.13 4.84
C SER A 25 26.82 14.90 3.32
N GLU A 26 27.74 15.54 2.59
CA GLU A 26 27.91 15.35 1.12
C GLU A 26 28.11 13.87 0.68
N THR A 27 28.38 12.96 1.62
CA THR A 27 28.60 11.52 1.35
C THR A 27 27.38 10.64 1.61
N GLU A 28 26.27 11.22 2.04
CA GLU A 28 25.07 10.46 2.42
C GLU A 28 24.30 9.98 1.18
N ASN A 29 23.72 8.78 1.27
CA ASN A 29 22.98 8.19 0.15
C ASN A 29 21.64 8.91 -0.02
N PRO A 30 21.33 9.48 -1.20
CA PRO A 30 20.06 10.17 -1.49
C PRO A 30 18.81 9.34 -1.14
N THR A 31 18.89 8.02 -1.27
CA THR A 31 17.79 7.10 -0.93
C THR A 31 17.48 7.10 0.57
N ASN A 32 18.51 7.17 1.42
CA ASN A 32 18.31 7.20 2.87
C ASN A 32 17.65 8.52 3.29
N ILE A 33 18.10 9.63 2.71
CA ILE A 33 17.54 10.95 2.93
C ILE A 33 16.04 10.99 2.55
N ILE A 34 15.69 10.47 1.37
CA ILE A 34 14.30 10.39 0.93
C ILE A 34 13.47 9.52 1.88
N ASN A 35 13.99 8.37 2.31
CA ASN A 35 13.27 7.49 3.22
C ASN A 35 13.04 8.13 4.60
N GLU A 36 14.03 8.87 5.12
CA GLU A 36 13.90 9.62 6.37
C GLU A 36 12.91 10.79 6.23
N ALA A 37 12.92 11.48 5.10
CA ALA A 37 11.96 12.54 4.83
C ALA A 37 10.52 12.02 4.64
N LEU A 38 10.35 10.80 4.14
CA LEU A 38 9.05 10.17 3.92
C LEU A 38 8.61 9.26 5.06
N ARG A 39 9.28 9.35 6.21
CA ARG A 39 9.13 8.36 7.28
C ARG A 39 7.78 8.47 7.98
N GLU A 40 7.28 9.64 8.36
CA GLU A 40 6.16 9.75 9.32
C GLU A 40 4.89 10.30 8.69
N TYR A 41 4.01 9.40 8.25
CA TYR A 41 2.66 9.74 7.80
C TYR A 41 1.63 8.93 8.58
N ASP A 42 0.63 9.60 9.15
CA ASP A 42 -0.45 8.89 9.83
C ASP A 42 -1.51 8.47 8.83
N VAL A 43 -1.83 7.17 8.79
CA VAL A 43 -2.82 6.60 7.88
C VAL A 43 -3.97 6.01 8.68
N ILE A 44 -5.20 6.35 8.27
CA ILE A 44 -6.43 5.78 8.82
C ILE A 44 -7.23 5.14 7.68
N ILE A 45 -7.59 3.87 7.87
CA ILE A 45 -8.48 3.11 6.99
C ILE A 45 -9.72 2.75 7.79
N SER A 46 -10.90 3.01 7.23
CA SER A 46 -12.17 2.74 7.89
C SER A 46 -13.22 2.19 6.92
N HIS A 47 -14.19 1.46 7.46
CA HIS A 47 -15.35 0.97 6.73
C HIS A 47 -16.58 1.08 7.62
N ASN A 48 -17.64 1.74 7.15
CA ASN A 48 -18.85 1.99 7.95
C ASN A 48 -18.57 2.65 9.32
N GLU A 49 -17.65 3.62 9.34
CA GLU A 49 -17.20 4.34 10.56
C GLU A 49 -16.41 3.49 11.56
N GLU A 50 -16.20 2.20 11.26
CA GLU A 50 -15.31 1.34 12.02
C GLU A 50 -13.88 1.47 11.50
N GLU A 51 -12.93 1.68 12.43
CA GLU A 51 -11.51 1.73 12.12
C GLU A 51 -10.98 0.32 11.84
N LEU A 52 -10.37 0.15 10.67
CA LEU A 52 -9.75 -1.09 10.24
C LEU A 52 -8.22 -1.07 10.36
N PHE A 53 -7.63 0.13 10.36
CA PHE A 53 -6.20 0.36 10.47
C PHE A 53 -5.95 1.81 10.86
N ASN A 54 -5.05 2.01 11.81
CA ASN A 54 -4.55 3.33 12.20
C ASN A 54 -3.09 3.19 12.64
N ALA A 55 -2.18 3.75 11.86
CA ALA A 55 -0.75 3.69 12.15
C ALA A 55 0.02 4.81 11.44
N THR A 56 1.19 5.12 11.99
CA THR A 56 2.23 5.86 11.28
C THR A 56 2.97 4.92 10.33
N VAL A 57 3.17 5.36 9.09
CA VAL A 57 3.70 4.55 8.00
C VAL A 57 4.85 5.24 7.28
N TYR A 58 5.77 4.44 6.75
CA TYR A 58 6.70 4.85 5.71
C TYR A 58 5.91 5.14 4.44
N PHE A 59 5.83 6.41 4.04
CA PHE A 59 4.90 6.84 2.99
C PHE A 59 5.18 6.20 1.63
N ASN A 60 6.45 6.04 1.29
CA ASN A 60 6.83 5.36 0.06
C ASN A 60 6.37 3.89 0.06
N GLU A 61 6.52 3.17 1.17
CA GLU A 61 6.03 1.80 1.29
C GLU A 61 4.50 1.74 1.27
N PHE A 62 3.82 2.72 1.86
CA PHE A 62 2.37 2.84 1.81
C PHE A 62 1.85 3.00 0.37
N LEU A 63 2.42 3.92 -0.42
CA LEU A 63 2.02 4.12 -1.82
C LEU A 63 2.26 2.88 -2.67
N ASN A 64 3.35 2.17 -2.41
CA ASN A 64 3.64 0.89 -3.03
C ASN A 64 2.57 -0.16 -2.68
N ASP A 65 2.24 -0.32 -1.39
CA ASP A 65 1.21 -1.26 -0.95
C ASP A 65 -0.18 -0.90 -1.54
N LEU A 66 -0.50 0.38 -1.71
CA LEU A 66 -1.70 0.82 -2.43
C LEU A 66 -1.68 0.40 -3.90
N ALA A 67 -0.57 0.63 -4.61
CA ALA A 67 -0.44 0.25 -6.01
C ALA A 67 -0.52 -1.27 -6.20
N GLY A 68 0.15 -2.05 -5.33
CA GLY A 68 0.06 -3.50 -5.30
C GLY A 68 -1.36 -4.00 -5.01
N SER A 69 -2.06 -3.37 -4.06
CA SER A 69 -3.46 -3.67 -3.74
C SER A 69 -4.39 -3.42 -4.93
N MET A 70 -4.16 -2.33 -5.66
CA MET A 70 -4.93 -1.99 -6.85
C MET A 70 -4.74 -3.03 -7.97
N LEU A 71 -3.48 -3.38 -8.27
CA LEU A 71 -3.15 -4.39 -9.29
C LEU A 71 -3.70 -5.77 -8.91
N TYR A 72 -3.70 -6.12 -7.62
CA TYR A 72 -4.35 -7.34 -7.14
C TYR A 72 -5.87 -7.31 -7.32
N ALA A 73 -6.54 -6.21 -6.98
CA ALA A 73 -7.98 -6.06 -7.17
C ALA A 73 -8.38 -6.16 -8.65
N LEU A 74 -7.53 -5.65 -9.56
CA LEU A 74 -7.67 -5.76 -11.01
C LEU A 74 -7.37 -7.18 -11.56
N GLY A 75 -6.81 -8.08 -10.75
CA GLY A 75 -6.38 -9.40 -11.19
C GLY A 75 -5.11 -9.39 -12.04
N LYS A 76 -4.27 -8.36 -11.91
CA LYS A 76 -3.02 -8.12 -12.64
C LYS A 76 -1.79 -8.51 -11.83
N THR A 77 -1.91 -9.54 -11.00
CA THR A 77 -0.88 -9.91 -10.02
C THR A 77 0.40 -10.42 -10.69
N GLU A 78 0.29 -11.08 -11.84
CA GLU A 78 1.46 -11.55 -12.60
C GLU A 78 2.21 -10.38 -13.25
N GLU A 79 1.49 -9.39 -13.77
CA GLU A 79 2.05 -8.18 -14.36
C GLU A 79 2.56 -7.19 -13.31
N ALA A 80 2.08 -7.27 -12.06
CA ALA A 80 2.43 -6.34 -11.00
C ALA A 80 3.94 -6.21 -10.81
N LYS A 81 4.68 -7.33 -10.85
CA LYS A 81 6.16 -7.36 -10.77
C LYS A 81 6.82 -6.45 -11.80
N SER A 82 6.36 -6.51 -13.05
CA SER A 82 6.92 -5.74 -14.15
C SER A 82 6.49 -4.27 -14.10
N ILE A 83 5.30 -3.98 -13.58
CA ILE A 83 4.73 -2.63 -13.54
C ILE A 83 5.39 -1.81 -12.44
N LEU A 84 5.54 -2.40 -11.25
CA LEU A 84 6.16 -1.74 -10.10
C LEU A 84 7.70 -1.78 -10.19
N GLY A 85 8.30 -2.78 -10.85
CA GLY A 85 9.76 -2.87 -11.03
C GLY A 85 10.51 -3.41 -9.80
N GLU A 86 11.83 -3.64 -9.92
CA GLU A 86 12.68 -4.24 -8.86
C GLU A 86 12.85 -3.32 -7.63
N TRP A 87 12.89 -2.00 -7.83
CA TRP A 87 13.05 -1.01 -6.75
C TRP A 87 11.83 -0.92 -5.83
N ILE A 88 10.65 -1.24 -6.35
CA ILE A 88 9.37 -1.19 -5.64
C ILE A 88 9.03 -2.60 -5.08
N PHE A 89 9.92 -3.59 -5.20
CA PHE A 89 9.67 -4.95 -4.74
C PHE A 89 10.75 -5.50 -3.82
N MET A 90 10.74 -5.06 -2.56
CA MET A 90 11.44 -5.77 -1.49
C MET A 90 10.58 -6.83 -0.78
N ASN A 91 9.31 -7.05 -1.13
CA ASN A 91 8.42 -7.93 -0.34
C ASN A 91 7.53 -8.93 -1.12
N LEU A 92 7.78 -9.20 -2.40
CA LEU A 92 6.97 -10.17 -3.17
C LEU A 92 6.92 -11.58 -2.60
N ASP A 93 8.02 -12.05 -2.04
CA ASP A 93 8.09 -13.39 -1.44
C ASP A 93 7.22 -13.49 -0.17
N ASN A 94 6.72 -12.36 0.34
CA ASN A 94 5.72 -12.27 1.41
C ASN A 94 4.28 -12.01 0.90
N PHE A 95 4.11 -11.66 -0.37
CA PHE A 95 2.93 -10.99 -0.95
C PHE A 95 1.91 -11.93 -1.57
N MET A 96 2.29 -13.17 -1.90
CA MET A 96 1.39 -14.18 -2.46
C MET A 96 1.58 -15.49 -1.74
N GLY A 97 0.60 -15.86 -0.91
CA GLY A 97 0.48 -17.20 -0.36
C GLY A 97 -0.64 -17.95 -1.05
N CYS A 98 -0.41 -19.24 -1.34
CA CYS A 98 -1.47 -20.23 -1.41
C CYS A 98 -1.41 -21.04 -0.10
N ASN A 99 -2.53 -21.56 0.40
CA ASN A 99 -2.55 -22.35 1.65
C ASN A 99 -1.56 -23.56 1.66
N ARG A 100 -1.08 -23.97 0.48
CA ARG A 100 -0.10 -25.06 0.30
C ARG A 100 1.36 -24.64 0.58
N ASP A 101 1.66 -23.34 0.62
CA ASP A 101 3.03 -22.80 0.76
C ASP A 101 3.29 -22.12 2.11
N LEU A 102 2.31 -22.17 3.03
CA LEU A 102 2.42 -21.55 4.35
C LEU A 102 3.36 -22.35 5.24
N LYS A 103 4.59 -21.85 5.39
CA LYS A 103 5.61 -22.41 6.30
C LYS A 103 5.05 -22.55 7.74
N PRO A 104 5.51 -23.55 8.53
CA PRO A 104 4.99 -23.83 9.87
C PRO A 104 5.01 -22.65 10.86
N TRP A 105 5.93 -21.70 10.72
CA TRP A 105 5.99 -20.50 11.56
C TRP A 105 4.80 -19.52 11.34
N ARG A 106 3.98 -19.71 10.30
CA ARG A 106 2.73 -18.96 10.05
C ARG A 106 1.48 -19.63 10.64
N GLN A 107 1.60 -20.75 11.38
CA GLN A 107 0.44 -21.47 11.93
C GLN A 107 -0.45 -20.62 12.86
N LYS A 108 0.15 -19.69 13.61
CA LYS A 108 -0.60 -18.75 14.47
C LYS A 108 -1.46 -17.79 13.64
N GLU A 109 -0.87 -17.15 12.62
CA GLU A 109 -1.59 -16.24 11.71
C GLU A 109 -2.72 -16.97 10.98
N VAL A 110 -2.48 -18.21 10.56
CA VAL A 110 -3.49 -19.04 9.92
C VAL A 110 -4.64 -19.37 10.87
N GLY A 111 -4.34 -19.65 12.14
CA GLY A 111 -5.35 -19.88 13.17
C GLY A 111 -6.23 -18.65 13.41
N GLU A 112 -5.62 -17.48 13.54
CA GLU A 112 -6.29 -16.18 13.71
C GLU A 112 -7.13 -15.84 12.48
N LEU A 113 -6.56 -15.95 11.27
CA LEU A 113 -7.27 -15.71 10.02
C LEU A 113 -8.44 -16.68 9.83
N LYS A 114 -8.27 -17.95 10.20
CA LYS A 114 -9.35 -18.95 10.17
C LYS A 114 -10.45 -18.65 11.19
N PHE A 115 -10.07 -18.17 12.38
CA PHE A 115 -11.03 -17.75 13.39
C PHE A 115 -11.89 -16.58 12.90
N LEU A 116 -11.25 -15.54 12.34
CA LEU A 116 -11.94 -14.35 11.84
C LEU A 116 -12.80 -14.61 10.60
N LEU A 117 -12.30 -15.42 9.64
CA LEU A 117 -13.02 -15.71 8.40
C LEU A 117 -14.05 -16.85 8.54
N GLY A 118 -13.98 -17.65 9.59
CA GLY A 118 -14.87 -18.79 9.83
C GLY A 118 -14.98 -19.73 8.62
N GLU A 119 -16.20 -20.01 8.19
CA GLU A 119 -16.48 -20.92 7.06
C GLU A 119 -15.93 -20.40 5.72
N LYS A 120 -15.75 -19.09 5.57
CA LYS A 120 -15.20 -18.49 4.33
C LYS A 120 -13.70 -18.68 4.19
N PHE A 121 -12.99 -19.04 5.26
CA PHE A 121 -11.52 -19.18 5.25
C PHE A 121 -11.03 -20.06 4.08
N SER A 122 -11.59 -21.26 3.93
CA SER A 122 -11.14 -22.21 2.90
C SER A 122 -11.38 -21.68 1.49
N ALA A 123 -12.52 -21.02 1.25
CA ALA A 123 -12.85 -20.46 -0.05
C ALA A 123 -11.92 -19.28 -0.39
N LEU A 124 -11.76 -18.34 0.53
CA LEU A 124 -10.96 -17.12 0.33
C LEU A 124 -9.46 -17.39 0.21
N THR A 125 -8.93 -18.35 0.98
CA THR A 125 -7.50 -18.70 0.97
C THR A 125 -7.13 -19.78 -0.04
N SER A 126 -8.10 -20.28 -0.80
CA SER A 126 -7.85 -21.22 -1.92
C SER A 126 -7.26 -20.54 -3.16
N ARG A 127 -7.27 -19.21 -3.19
CA ARG A 127 -6.74 -18.35 -4.25
C ARG A 127 -5.62 -17.47 -3.68
N PRO A 128 -4.78 -16.88 -4.55
CA PRO A 128 -3.80 -15.89 -4.10
C PRO A 128 -4.48 -14.75 -3.33
N PHE A 129 -3.87 -14.36 -2.22
CA PHE A 129 -4.25 -13.22 -1.40
C PHE A 129 -3.02 -12.37 -1.11
N LEU A 130 -3.22 -11.09 -0.79
CA LEU A 130 -2.14 -10.20 -0.35
C LEU A 130 -1.99 -10.25 1.16
N LYS A 131 -0.74 -10.17 1.63
CA LYS A 131 -0.40 -9.82 3.01
C LYS A 131 0.36 -8.50 2.99
N LEU A 132 -0.12 -7.51 3.72
CA LEU A 132 0.36 -6.13 3.73
C LEU A 132 0.57 -5.63 5.15
N SER A 133 1.40 -4.60 5.28
CA SER A 133 1.50 -3.76 6.49
C SER A 133 1.11 -2.30 6.22
N PHE A 134 0.87 -1.92 4.95
CA PHE A 134 0.69 -0.55 4.51
C PHE A 134 1.87 0.36 4.90
N GLY A 135 3.08 -0.20 4.93
CA GLY A 135 4.28 0.54 5.36
C GLY A 135 4.31 0.88 6.85
N SER A 136 3.48 0.26 7.69
CA SER A 136 3.43 0.53 9.13
C SER A 136 4.79 0.39 9.82
N TYR A 137 5.08 1.32 10.73
CA TYR A 137 6.23 1.25 11.65
C TYR A 137 6.14 0.08 12.62
N ASP A 138 4.92 -0.35 12.92
CA ASP A 138 4.68 -1.59 13.63
C ASP A 138 4.66 -2.73 12.60
N PRO A 139 5.76 -3.51 12.47
CA PRO A 139 5.83 -4.62 11.53
C PRO A 139 4.96 -5.80 11.97
N SER A 140 4.35 -5.74 13.18
CA SER A 140 3.44 -6.76 13.66
C SER A 140 2.02 -6.61 13.12
N LEU A 141 1.67 -5.44 12.53
CA LEU A 141 0.38 -5.24 11.86
C LEU A 141 0.27 -6.14 10.63
N ARG A 142 -0.69 -7.05 10.68
CA ARG A 142 -0.89 -8.11 9.70
C ARG A 142 -2.24 -7.92 9.01
N ILE A 143 -2.18 -7.41 7.79
CA ILE A 143 -3.36 -7.14 6.97
C ILE A 143 -3.39 -8.12 5.83
N PHE A 144 -4.56 -8.68 5.56
CA PHE A 144 -4.81 -9.57 4.44
C PHE A 144 -5.88 -8.97 3.54
N ILE A 145 -5.60 -8.94 2.23
CA ILE A 145 -6.56 -8.56 1.20
C ILE A 145 -6.90 -9.81 0.39
N LEU A 146 -8.15 -10.27 0.48
CA LEU A 146 -8.63 -11.48 -0.19
C LEU A 146 -9.74 -11.15 -1.18
N ASN A 147 -9.69 -11.73 -2.37
CA ASN A 147 -10.66 -11.46 -3.44
C ASN A 147 -11.70 -12.58 -3.57
N GLU A 148 -12.99 -12.22 -3.54
CA GLU A 148 -14.12 -13.12 -3.79
C GLU A 148 -15.15 -12.47 -4.72
N LYS A 149 -15.12 -12.85 -6.00
CA LYS A 149 -16.07 -12.39 -7.03
C LYS A 149 -16.07 -10.86 -7.15
N GLU A 150 -17.09 -10.20 -6.61
CA GLU A 150 -17.29 -8.74 -6.65
C GLU A 150 -16.92 -8.06 -5.32
N ASN A 151 -16.32 -8.79 -4.37
CA ASN A 151 -15.92 -8.23 -3.07
C ASN A 151 -14.44 -8.46 -2.78
N ILE A 152 -13.88 -7.50 -2.05
CA ILE A 152 -12.59 -7.60 -1.37
C ILE A 152 -12.87 -7.76 0.13
N TYR A 153 -12.18 -8.72 0.75
CA TYR A 153 -12.14 -8.88 2.20
C TYR A 153 -10.85 -8.24 2.70
N PHE A 154 -11.00 -7.15 3.45
CA PHE A 154 -9.93 -6.53 4.21
C PHE A 154 -9.94 -7.13 5.60
N VAL A 155 -8.89 -7.85 5.96
CA VAL A 155 -8.75 -8.48 7.28
C VAL A 155 -7.55 -7.89 7.98
N ASN A 156 -7.74 -7.30 9.15
CA ASN A 156 -6.66 -6.91 10.04
C ASN A 156 -6.66 -7.86 11.24
N LEU A 157 -5.61 -8.68 11.38
CA LEU A 157 -5.53 -9.65 12.47
C LEU A 157 -5.38 -8.98 13.82
N ASP A 158 -4.59 -7.90 13.91
CA ASP A 158 -4.26 -7.23 15.17
C ASP A 158 -5.43 -6.41 15.72
N TYR A 159 -6.30 -5.93 14.83
CA TYR A 159 -7.54 -5.25 15.19
C TYR A 159 -8.72 -6.25 15.33
N GLU A 160 -8.49 -7.52 14.99
CA GLU A 160 -9.52 -8.57 14.90
C GLU A 160 -10.71 -8.13 14.04
N ARG A 161 -10.44 -7.46 12.91
CA ARG A 161 -11.46 -6.90 12.02
C ARG A 161 -11.49 -7.56 10.66
N VAL A 162 -12.71 -7.73 10.15
CA VAL A 162 -12.99 -8.18 8.78
C VAL A 162 -14.01 -7.23 8.17
N ALA A 163 -13.65 -6.60 7.06
CA ALA A 163 -14.55 -5.81 6.25
C ALA A 163 -14.71 -6.44 4.87
N MET A 164 -15.96 -6.68 4.48
CA MET A 164 -16.31 -7.05 3.11
C MET A 164 -16.69 -5.77 2.36
N ILE A 165 -15.91 -5.44 1.34
CA ILE A 165 -15.99 -4.19 0.59
C ILE A 165 -16.28 -4.53 -0.87
N PRO A 166 -17.26 -3.90 -1.53
CA PRO A 166 -17.43 -4.02 -2.97
C PRO A 166 -16.12 -3.72 -3.70
N ARG A 167 -15.70 -4.59 -4.61
CA ARG A 167 -14.40 -4.48 -5.29
C ARG A 167 -14.25 -3.16 -6.04
N GLU A 168 -15.33 -2.66 -6.63
CA GLU A 168 -15.34 -1.37 -7.32
C GLU A 168 -15.07 -0.21 -6.37
N GLU A 169 -15.76 -0.19 -5.23
CA GLU A 169 -15.55 0.81 -4.17
C GLU A 169 -14.12 0.75 -3.62
N PHE A 170 -13.60 -0.44 -3.38
CA PHE A 170 -12.21 -0.63 -2.96
C PHE A 170 -11.23 -0.04 -3.98
N MET A 171 -11.40 -0.38 -5.27
CA MET A 171 -10.54 0.12 -6.34
C MET A 171 -10.60 1.65 -6.48
N GLU A 172 -11.80 2.24 -6.41
CA GLU A 172 -11.98 3.70 -6.47
C GLU A 172 -11.23 4.40 -5.33
N VAL A 173 -11.45 3.96 -4.09
CA VAL A 173 -10.83 4.56 -2.89
C VAL A 173 -9.32 4.40 -2.90
N VAL A 174 -8.81 3.20 -3.21
CA VAL A 174 -7.36 2.94 -3.27
C VAL A 174 -6.72 3.78 -4.36
N PHE A 175 -7.32 3.85 -5.54
CA PHE A 175 -6.79 4.59 -6.67
C PHE A 175 -6.77 6.11 -6.42
N ASP A 176 -7.83 6.65 -5.82
CA ASP A 176 -7.88 8.07 -5.44
C ASP A 176 -6.86 8.41 -4.36
N THR A 177 -6.68 7.51 -3.39
CA THR A 177 -5.66 7.68 -2.33
C THR A 177 -4.25 7.66 -2.91
N LEU A 178 -3.98 6.75 -3.87
CA LEU A 178 -2.69 6.69 -4.56
C LEU A 178 -2.40 7.99 -5.34
N LYS A 179 -3.37 8.51 -6.11
CA LYS A 179 -3.22 9.79 -6.83
C LYS A 179 -3.01 10.97 -5.88
N ALA A 180 -3.73 11.00 -4.76
CA ALA A 180 -3.53 12.01 -3.73
C ALA A 180 -2.11 11.95 -3.15
N GLY A 181 -1.60 10.74 -2.89
CA GLY A 181 -0.24 10.56 -2.39
C GLY A 181 0.85 10.98 -3.37
N ILE A 182 0.68 10.68 -4.66
CA ILE A 182 1.60 11.17 -5.71
C ILE A 182 1.57 12.70 -5.81
N SER A 183 0.37 13.28 -5.72
CA SER A 183 0.23 14.74 -5.70
C SER A 183 0.93 15.37 -4.49
N GLU A 184 0.93 14.67 -3.36
CA GLU A 184 1.67 15.08 -2.18
C GLU A 184 3.19 15.03 -2.41
N LEU A 185 3.73 13.95 -2.97
CA LEU A 185 5.16 13.89 -3.32
C LEU A 185 5.58 15.05 -4.24
N LYS A 186 4.75 15.36 -5.24
CA LYS A 186 5.02 16.46 -6.17
C LYS A 186 5.12 17.83 -5.50
N ARG A 187 4.43 18.06 -4.38
CA ARG A 187 4.49 19.35 -3.65
C ARG A 187 5.87 19.64 -3.08
N HIS A 188 6.61 18.59 -2.73
CA HIS A 188 7.93 18.71 -2.10
C HIS A 188 9.09 18.54 -3.09
N LYS A 189 8.79 18.19 -4.34
CA LYS A 189 9.78 17.93 -5.40
C LYS A 189 10.87 19.01 -5.49
N THR A 190 10.47 20.28 -5.54
CA THR A 190 11.42 21.39 -5.70
C THR A 190 12.44 21.47 -4.55
N ILE A 191 12.04 21.12 -3.32
CA ILE A 191 12.91 21.15 -2.15
C ILE A 191 14.07 20.15 -2.34
N PHE A 192 13.77 18.93 -2.79
CA PHE A 192 14.80 17.91 -3.08
C PHE A 192 15.69 18.28 -4.27
N GLU A 193 15.11 18.85 -5.34
CA GLU A 193 15.86 19.25 -6.53
C GLU A 193 16.86 20.39 -6.23
N GLU A 194 16.47 21.36 -5.40
CA GLU A 194 17.35 22.44 -4.95
C GLU A 194 18.56 21.94 -4.14
N HIS A 195 18.42 20.79 -3.47
CA HIS A 195 19.50 20.10 -2.74
C HIS A 195 20.20 19.02 -3.57
N GLY A 196 19.92 18.93 -4.88
CA GLY A 196 20.59 18.01 -5.80
C GLY A 196 20.14 16.54 -5.72
N ILE A 197 19.02 16.25 -5.06
CA ILE A 197 18.49 14.90 -4.85
C ILE A 197 17.48 14.56 -5.96
N TRP A 198 18.01 14.18 -7.12
CA TRP A 198 17.20 13.89 -8.32
C TRP A 198 16.48 12.54 -8.26
N GLU A 199 16.93 11.63 -7.39
CA GLU A 199 16.29 10.32 -7.13
C GLU A 199 14.83 10.47 -6.70
N TYR A 200 14.51 11.56 -5.99
CA TYR A 200 13.14 11.87 -5.58
C TYR A 200 12.21 12.07 -6.79
N THR A 201 12.69 12.77 -7.82
CA THR A 201 11.95 12.96 -9.07
C THR A 201 11.74 11.64 -9.80
N ASN A 202 12.72 10.73 -9.78
CA ASN A 202 12.58 9.40 -10.38
C ASN A 202 11.48 8.57 -9.69
N ILE A 203 11.37 8.66 -8.36
CA ILE A 203 10.31 7.99 -7.59
C ILE A 203 8.93 8.50 -8.02
N ILE A 204 8.75 9.82 -8.12
CA ILE A 204 7.48 10.42 -8.57
C ILE A 204 7.12 9.91 -9.97
N MET A 205 8.07 9.94 -10.91
CA MET A 205 7.85 9.49 -12.29
C MET A 205 7.47 8.01 -12.37
N ALA A 206 8.07 7.16 -11.52
CA ALA A 206 7.72 5.74 -11.46
C ALA A 206 6.28 5.52 -11.00
N TYR A 207 5.82 6.28 -10.01
CA TYR A 207 4.41 6.22 -9.57
C TYR A 207 3.45 6.78 -10.60
N GLU A 208 3.80 7.87 -11.30
CA GLU A 208 2.98 8.41 -12.39
C GLU A 208 2.75 7.36 -13.48
N LYS A 209 3.82 6.71 -13.93
CA LYS A 209 3.74 5.63 -14.92
C LYS A 209 2.88 4.45 -14.42
N THR A 210 2.99 4.12 -13.15
CA THR A 210 2.16 3.08 -12.52
C THR A 210 0.68 3.45 -12.56
N VAL A 211 0.34 4.70 -12.23
CA VAL A 211 -1.03 5.22 -12.32
C VAL A 211 -1.55 5.19 -13.75
N GLU A 212 -0.77 5.66 -14.73
CA GLU A 212 -1.15 5.61 -16.15
C GLU A 212 -1.51 4.18 -16.58
N THR A 213 -0.69 3.21 -16.18
CA THR A 213 -0.91 1.79 -16.47
C THR A 213 -2.20 1.27 -15.81
N ILE A 214 -2.45 1.64 -14.55
CA ILE A 214 -3.69 1.29 -13.84
C ILE A 214 -4.92 1.89 -14.52
N GLU A 215 -4.83 3.15 -14.99
CA GLU A 215 -5.92 3.82 -15.71
C GLU A 215 -6.24 3.15 -17.05
N GLU A 216 -5.23 2.62 -17.74
CA GLU A 216 -5.44 1.81 -18.94
C GLU A 216 -6.24 0.54 -18.62
N PHE A 217 -5.86 -0.21 -17.58
CA PHE A 217 -6.61 -1.41 -17.17
C PHE A 217 -8.03 -1.10 -16.72
N LEU A 218 -8.24 0.00 -15.98
CA LEU A 218 -9.57 0.43 -15.60
C LEU A 218 -10.42 0.74 -16.83
N ARG A 219 -9.87 1.42 -17.85
CA ARG A 219 -10.57 1.72 -19.11
C ARG A 219 -10.92 0.44 -19.88
N GLU A 220 -10.05 -0.56 -19.89
CA GLU A 220 -10.34 -1.86 -20.51
C GLU A 220 -11.52 -2.57 -19.85
N ILE A 221 -11.57 -2.61 -18.52
CA ILE A 221 -12.68 -3.22 -17.77
C ILE A 221 -14.00 -2.54 -18.08
N HIS A 222 -14.03 -1.20 -18.14
CA HIS A 222 -15.23 -0.46 -18.49
C HIS A 222 -15.72 -0.71 -19.93
N ARG A 223 -14.82 -1.03 -20.86
CA ARG A 223 -15.19 -1.36 -22.26
C ARG A 223 -15.76 -2.77 -22.43
N MET A 224 -15.47 -3.68 -21.49
CA MET A 224 -15.93 -5.07 -21.53
C MET A 224 -17.28 -5.30 -20.84
N ARG A 225 -17.80 -4.29 -20.14
CA ARG A 225 -19.10 -4.29 -19.45
C ARG A 225 -20.17 -3.66 -20.34
#